data_AF-A0A849T8J6-F1
#
_entry.id   AF-A0A849T8J6-F1
#
_cell.length_a   1.000
_cell.length_b   1.000
_cell.length_c   1.000
_cell.angle_alpha   90.00
_cell.angle_beta   90.00
_cell.angle_gamma   90.00
#
_symmetry.space_group_name_H-M   'P 1'
#
loop_
_entity.id
_entity.type
_entity.pdbx_description
1 polymer ?
#
loop_
_entity_poly.entity_id
_entity_poly.type
_entity_poly.pdbx_seq_one_letter_code
_entity_poly.pdbx_strand_id
1 'polypeptide(L)'
;MKKRMSLRIKFNYWFHNIQNEIKKTSAIGRKMLTASRTNAHLKDTYEELGKLLEKGVDSGEVDWDSARLRALLHSVKACKKDLEEIERKMNKIKFPSIDIKKDD
;
A
#
# COMPACT_ATOMS: atom_id res chain seq x y z
N MET A 1 34.96 -20.70 30.29
CA MET A 1 34.77 -19.69 29.20
C MET A 1 33.64 -19.99 28.21
N LYS A 2 33.23 -21.26 27.98
CA LYS A 2 32.19 -21.64 26.98
C LYS A 2 30.79 -21.02 27.23
N LYS A 3 30.34 -20.86 28.48
CA LYS A 3 29.00 -20.32 28.85
C LYS A 3 28.79 -18.82 28.53
N ARG A 4 29.85 -18.01 28.54
CA ARG A 4 29.75 -16.56 28.19
C ARG A 4 29.66 -16.33 26.68
N MET A 5 30.27 -17.20 25.88
CA MET A 5 30.25 -17.12 24.41
C MET A 5 28.85 -17.41 23.86
N SER A 6 28.14 -18.41 24.41
CA SER A 6 26.76 -18.72 24.04
C SER A 6 25.77 -17.60 24.38
N LEU A 7 26.00 -16.86 25.47
CA LEU A 7 25.09 -15.77 25.88
C LEU A 7 25.23 -14.55 24.96
N ARG A 8 26.46 -14.20 24.58
CA ARG A 8 26.72 -13.14 23.59
C ARG A 8 26.12 -13.48 22.22
N ILE A 9 26.26 -14.72 21.76
CA ILE A 9 25.67 -15.18 20.50
C ILE A 9 24.14 -15.09 20.54
N LYS A 10 23.49 -15.56 21.63
CA LYS A 10 22.03 -15.45 21.81
C LYS A 10 21.57 -14.00 21.84
N PHE A 11 22.31 -13.11 22.51
CA PHE A 11 21.97 -11.70 22.57
C PHE A 11 22.10 -11.01 21.21
N ASN A 12 23.18 -11.29 20.47
CA ASN A 12 23.37 -10.76 19.12
C ASN A 12 22.27 -11.23 18.17
N TYR A 13 21.86 -12.50 18.27
CA TYR A 13 20.77 -13.07 17.51
C TYR A 13 19.42 -12.39 17.83
N TRP A 14 19.12 -12.19 19.12
CA TRP A 14 17.90 -11.51 19.56
C TRP A 14 17.85 -10.05 19.10
N PHE A 15 18.95 -9.33 19.27
CA PHE A 15 19.07 -7.94 18.82
C PHE A 15 18.89 -7.82 17.30
N HIS A 16 19.52 -8.71 16.53
CA HIS A 16 19.39 -8.76 15.08
C HIS A 16 17.94 -9.01 14.64
N ASN A 17 17.24 -9.95 15.29
CA ASN A 17 15.84 -10.25 14.98
C ASN A 17 14.91 -9.07 15.29
N ILE A 18 15.08 -8.42 16.44
CA ILE A 18 14.30 -7.23 16.80
C ILE A 18 14.53 -6.11 15.81
N GLN A 19 15.78 -5.84 15.43
CA GLN A 19 16.08 -4.82 14.44
C GLN A 19 15.40 -5.11 13.09
N ASN A 20 15.38 -6.38 12.68
CA ASN A 20 14.70 -6.78 11.45
C ASN A 20 13.18 -6.61 11.56
N GLU A 21 12.56 -6.98 12.68
CA GLU A 21 11.12 -6.81 12.90
C GLU A 21 10.71 -5.34 13.00
N ILE A 22 11.52 -4.49 13.62
CA ILE A 22 11.27 -3.03 13.66
C ILE A 22 11.34 -2.45 12.25
N LYS A 23 12.35 -2.85 11.45
CA LYS A 23 12.48 -2.40 10.06
C LYS A 23 11.26 -2.81 9.21
N LYS A 24 10.83 -4.07 9.32
CA LYS A 24 9.63 -4.58 8.62
C LYS A 24 8.37 -3.82 9.04
N THR A 25 8.13 -3.70 10.35
CA THR A 25 6.97 -2.98 10.91
C THR A 25 6.94 -1.54 10.44
N SER A 26 8.08 -0.85 10.47
CA SER A 26 8.20 0.54 9.99
C SER A 26 7.92 0.66 8.49
N ALA A 27 8.42 -0.29 7.68
CA ALA A 27 8.15 -0.33 6.24
C ALA A 27 6.66 -0.59 5.92
N ILE A 28 6.01 -1.48 6.68
CA ILE A 28 4.57 -1.75 6.58
C ILE A 28 3.78 -0.50 6.99
N GLY A 29 4.12 0.13 8.12
CA GLY A 29 3.45 1.32 8.62
C GLY A 29 3.48 2.48 7.63
N ARG A 30 4.66 2.77 7.04
CA ARG A 30 4.78 3.79 5.97
C ARG A 30 3.86 3.49 4.80
N LYS A 31 3.79 2.23 4.36
CA LYS A 31 2.92 1.81 3.24
C LYS A 31 1.44 1.93 3.59
N MET A 32 1.03 1.57 4.79
CA MET A 32 -0.35 1.75 5.25
C MET A 32 -0.74 3.22 5.32
N LEU A 33 0.16 4.11 5.78
CA LEU A 33 -0.08 5.55 5.78
C LEU A 33 -0.27 6.08 4.35
N THR A 34 0.58 5.67 3.40
CA THR A 34 0.41 6.02 1.99
C THR A 34 -0.91 5.47 1.45
N ALA A 35 -1.24 4.21 1.71
CA ALA A 35 -2.52 3.61 1.29
C ALA A 35 -3.72 4.37 1.85
N SER A 36 -3.67 4.76 3.13
CA SER A 36 -4.73 5.55 3.78
C SER A 36 -4.96 6.87 3.06
N ARG A 37 -3.88 7.60 2.73
CA ARG A 37 -3.97 8.84 1.96
C ARG A 37 -4.50 8.63 0.54
N THR A 38 -3.99 7.62 -0.17
CA THR A 38 -4.46 7.28 -1.53
C THR A 38 -5.93 6.87 -1.53
N ASN A 39 -6.37 6.12 -0.52
CA ASN A 39 -7.76 5.71 -0.37
C ASN A 39 -8.70 6.89 -0.06
N ALA A 40 -8.26 7.83 0.80
CA ALA A 40 -8.99 9.08 1.03
C ALA A 40 -9.13 9.86 -0.28
N HIS A 41 -8.04 10.03 -1.04
CA HIS A 41 -8.08 10.71 -2.33
C HIS A 41 -8.99 10.01 -3.35
N LEU A 42 -8.98 8.68 -3.39
CA LEU A 42 -9.88 7.89 -4.23
C LEU A 42 -11.36 8.14 -3.88
N LYS A 43 -11.68 8.16 -2.58
CA LYS A 43 -13.03 8.48 -2.09
C LYS A 43 -13.44 9.88 -2.54
N ASP A 44 -12.59 10.88 -2.31
CA ASP A 44 -12.87 12.27 -2.68
C ASP A 44 -13.09 12.42 -4.20
N THR A 45 -12.29 11.72 -5.00
CA THR A 45 -12.41 11.72 -6.47
C THR A 45 -13.74 11.10 -6.93
N TYR A 46 -14.17 10.01 -6.28
CA TYR A 46 -15.48 9.41 -6.55
C TYR A 46 -16.63 10.33 -6.15
N GLU A 47 -16.51 11.02 -5.02
CA GLU A 47 -17.51 11.98 -4.57
C GLU A 47 -17.63 13.16 -5.55
N GLU A 48 -16.49 13.68 -6.04
CA GLU A 48 -16.50 14.74 -7.06
C GLU A 48 -17.12 14.27 -8.38
N LEU A 49 -16.82 13.04 -8.80
CA LEU A 49 -17.42 12.44 -9.99
C LEU A 49 -18.94 12.25 -9.81
N GLY A 50 -19.38 11.81 -8.64
CA GLY A 50 -20.80 11.70 -8.29
C GLY A 50 -21.51 13.06 -8.35
N LYS A 51 -20.94 14.10 -7.74
CA LYS A 51 -21.48 15.47 -7.77
C LYS A 51 -21.55 16.04 -9.18
N LEU A 52 -20.58 15.70 -10.03
CA LEU A 52 -20.57 16.14 -11.43
C LEU A 52 -21.71 15.47 -12.21
N LEU A 53 -21.92 14.17 -12.02
CA LEU A 53 -22.99 13.42 -12.67
C LEU A 53 -24.37 13.84 -12.15
N GLU A 54 -24.53 14.02 -10.83
CA GLU A 54 -25.77 14.51 -10.19
C GLU A 54 -26.21 15.83 -10.84
N LYS A 55 -25.31 16.81 -10.95
CA LYS A 55 -25.59 18.08 -11.60
C LYS A 55 -26.01 17.94 -13.07
N GLY A 56 -25.34 17.05 -13.81
CA GLY A 56 -25.67 16.82 -15.22
C GLY A 56 -27.02 16.14 -15.40
N VAL A 57 -27.37 15.20 -14.51
CA VAL A 57 -28.69 14.57 -14.49
C VAL A 57 -29.77 15.60 -14.15
N ASP A 58 -29.54 16.45 -13.15
CA ASP A 58 -30.48 17.50 -12.75
C ASP A 58 -30.70 18.54 -13.86
N SER A 59 -29.66 18.86 -14.64
CA SER A 59 -29.77 19.75 -15.79
C SER A 59 -30.33 19.07 -17.05
N GLY A 60 -30.54 17.75 -17.03
CA GLY A 60 -31.00 16.97 -18.17
C GLY A 60 -29.95 16.69 -19.25
N GLU A 61 -28.67 17.04 -18.99
CA GLU A 61 -27.55 16.87 -19.91
C GLU A 61 -26.28 16.49 -19.15
N VAL A 62 -25.72 15.33 -19.46
CA VAL A 62 -24.43 14.88 -18.91
C VAL A 62 -23.38 14.95 -20.01
N ASP A 63 -22.39 15.83 -19.82
CA ASP A 63 -21.23 15.90 -20.71
C ASP A 63 -20.23 14.77 -20.38
N TRP A 64 -20.38 13.65 -21.09
CA TRP A 64 -19.51 12.48 -21.00
C TRP A 64 -18.11 12.71 -21.59
N ASP A 65 -17.95 13.72 -22.44
CA ASP A 65 -16.69 14.05 -23.07
C ASP A 65 -15.90 15.13 -22.31
N SER A 66 -16.45 15.64 -21.21
CA SER A 66 -15.82 16.71 -20.44
C SER A 66 -14.41 16.33 -20.00
N ALA A 67 -13.46 17.25 -20.21
CA ALA A 67 -12.08 17.07 -19.79
C ALA A 67 -11.97 16.77 -18.29
N ARG A 68 -12.88 17.34 -17.49
CA ARG A 68 -12.97 17.11 -16.05
C ARG A 68 -13.38 15.68 -15.71
N LEU A 69 -14.39 15.13 -16.39
CA LEU A 69 -14.82 13.74 -16.19
C LEU A 69 -13.68 12.76 -16.53
N ARG A 70 -12.99 13.00 -17.66
CA ARG A 70 -11.83 12.19 -18.06
C ARG A 70 -10.70 12.26 -17.02
N ALA A 71 -10.41 13.45 -16.50
CA ALA A 71 -9.39 13.65 -15.48
C ALA A 71 -9.73 12.90 -14.17
N LEU A 72 -10.98 12.99 -13.71
CA LEU A 72 -11.45 12.27 -12.53
C LEU A 72 -11.36 10.74 -12.71
N LEU A 73 -11.81 10.22 -13.86
CA LEU A 73 -11.69 8.79 -14.18
C LEU A 73 -10.23 8.33 -14.26
N HIS A 74 -9.34 9.17 -14.78
CA HIS A 74 -7.90 8.88 -14.80
C HIS A 74 -7.33 8.83 -13.37
N SER A 75 -7.67 9.80 -12.51
CA SER A 75 -7.27 9.81 -11.10
C SER A 75 -7.77 8.58 -10.34
N VAL A 76 -9.02 8.15 -10.57
CA VAL A 76 -9.57 6.90 -10.02
C VAL A 76 -8.73 5.70 -10.42
N LYS A 77 -8.39 5.56 -11.71
CA LYS A 77 -7.58 4.45 -12.22
C LYS A 77 -6.17 4.46 -11.61
N ALA A 78 -5.55 5.63 -11.51
CA ALA A 78 -4.23 5.79 -10.90
C ALA A 78 -4.25 5.37 -9.42
N CYS A 79 -5.21 5.88 -8.64
CA CYS A 79 -5.33 5.53 -7.22
C CYS A 79 -5.56 4.03 -7.00
N LYS A 80 -6.39 3.38 -7.82
CA LYS A 80 -6.60 1.92 -7.74
C LYS A 80 -5.30 1.14 -8.00
N LYS A 81 -4.56 1.51 -9.04
CA LYS A 81 -3.28 0.89 -9.37
C LYS A 81 -2.25 1.07 -8.25
N ASP A 82 -2.20 2.26 -7.66
CA ASP A 82 -1.30 2.55 -6.54
C ASP A 82 -1.65 1.71 -5.30
N LEU A 83 -2.94 1.58 -4.97
CA LEU A 83 -3.40 0.73 -3.87
C LEU A 83 -3.05 -0.74 -4.09
N GLU A 84 -3.28 -1.28 -5.29
CA GLU A 84 -2.88 -2.65 -5.66
C GLU A 84 -1.35 -2.85 -5.58
N GLU A 85 -0.56 -1.85 -5.98
CA GLU A 85 0.90 -1.91 -5.86
C GLU A 85 1.35 -1.88 -4.40
N ILE A 86 0.73 -1.03 -3.58
CA ILE A 86 1.00 -0.97 -2.14
C ILE A 86 0.69 -2.31 -1.49
N GLU A 87 -0.46 -2.90 -1.79
CA GLU A 87 -0.88 -4.21 -1.27
C GLU A 87 0.12 -5.30 -1.68
N ARG A 88 0.49 -5.40 -2.96
CA ARG A 88 1.50 -6.34 -3.44
C ARG A 88 2.83 -6.17 -2.71
N LYS A 89 3.28 -4.93 -2.50
CA LYS A 89 4.52 -4.64 -1.76
C LYS A 89 4.41 -5.00 -0.28
N MET A 90 3.26 -4.81 0.36
CA MET A 90 3.03 -5.22 1.75
C MET A 90 3.02 -6.74 1.89
N ASN A 91 2.37 -7.46 0.97
CA ASN A 91 2.34 -8.92 0.98
C ASN A 91 3.73 -9.53 0.83
N LYS A 92 4.61 -8.95 -0.01
CA LYS A 92 6.02 -9.37 -0.10
C LYS A 92 6.82 -9.21 1.20
N ILE A 93 6.48 -8.20 2.02
CA ILE A 93 7.15 -7.97 3.31
C ILE A 93 6.62 -8.92 4.40
N LYS A 94 5.30 -9.17 4.39
CA LYS A 94 4.63 -10.07 5.35
C LYS A 94 4.94 -11.54 5.08
N PHE A 95 4.96 -11.92 3.80
CA PHE A 95 5.17 -13.28 3.31
C PHE A 95 6.34 -13.26 2.33
N PRO A 96 7.59 -13.15 2.81
CA PRO A 96 8.74 -13.37 1.94
C PRO A 96 8.60 -14.78 1.35
N SER A 97 8.57 -14.87 0.02
CA SER A 97 8.53 -16.15 -0.69
C SER A 97 9.58 -17.07 -0.09
N ILE A 98 9.18 -18.23 0.43
CA ILE A 98 10.13 -19.26 0.80
C ILE A 98 10.64 -19.81 -0.54
N ASP A 99 11.76 -19.29 -1.03
CA ASP A 99 12.51 -19.93 -2.11
C ASP A 99 13.01 -21.28 -1.55
N ILE A 100 12.20 -22.32 -1.71
CA ILE A 100 12.64 -23.70 -1.55
C ILE A 100 13.65 -23.91 -2.67
N LYS A 101 14.93 -23.66 -2.39
CA LYS A 101 16.00 -24.22 -3.20
C LYS A 101 15.77 -25.72 -3.21
N LYS A 102 15.37 -26.26 -4.37
CA LYS A 102 15.57 -27.67 -4.68
C LYS A 102 17.08 -27.86 -4.68
N ASP A 103 17.59 -28.47 -3.62
CA ASP A 103 18.90 -29.10 -3.66
C ASP A 103 18.76 -30.31 -4.59
N ASP A 104 19.34 -30.21 -5.79
CA ASP A 104 19.66 -31.34 -6.66
C ASP A 104 21.00 -31.97 -6.23
#